data_AF-A0A6G0QIM2-F1
#
_entry.id   AF-A0A6G0QIM2-F1
#
_cell.length_a   1.000
_cell.length_b   1.000
_cell.length_c   1.000
_cell.angle_alpha   90.00
_cell.angle_beta   90.00
_cell.angle_gamma   90.00
#
_symmetry.space_group_name_H-M   'P 1'
#
loop_
_entity.id
_entity.type
_entity.pdbx_description
1 polymer ?
#
loop_
_entity_poly.entity_id
_entity_poly.type
_entity_poly.pdbx_seq_one_letter_code
_entity_poly.pdbx_strand_id
1 'polypeptide(L)'
;MPKRVHDENMADNAADEEAPPAKAPAATVACEFCGQTFTTRGMTRHQNKCVKKQAHDIAATKKPRCYRFSILNEGVFENILKFLGNQTLTKLQMVTGDRYAQCEPELAKFCCKCENDNPVILHGLCRACESELPGYMPRTTKEVAKIHYGVRDKDFPFIPCEVRKRYTLFDRITLENHMIRSCGSKMHWVRDIAKRDSRKRKLNATLHRKEVETRDFLEDLAPGFASYVEAVGLKESDKEVIQHYSQRYVKLTEALKARGLKLRDDSRLCMGYITAGYGQIESVVDTMEEMNFLFAHTGLCAAV
;
A
#
# COMPACT_ATOMS: atom_id res chain seq x y z
N MET A 1 -10.18 12.80 -65.65
CA MET A 1 -9.48 13.90 -66.35
C MET A 1 -9.36 15.10 -65.42
N PRO A 2 -8.22 15.81 -65.41
CA PRO A 2 -7.86 16.80 -64.39
C PRO A 2 -8.33 18.21 -64.76
N LYS A 3 -8.39 19.13 -63.77
CA LYS A 3 -8.12 20.60 -63.83
C LYS A 3 -8.41 21.21 -62.44
N ARG A 4 -7.41 21.72 -61.69
CA ARG A 4 -6.83 23.10 -61.68
C ARG A 4 -7.94 24.16 -61.54
N VAL A 5 -8.18 24.78 -60.38
CA VAL A 5 -7.47 25.92 -59.72
C VAL A 5 -7.34 27.09 -60.73
N HIS A 6 -7.94 28.27 -60.52
CA HIS A 6 -7.58 29.31 -59.54
C HIS A 6 -8.62 30.48 -59.59
N ASP A 7 -8.74 31.16 -58.44
CA ASP A 7 -8.94 32.61 -58.17
C ASP A 7 -9.89 33.49 -58.99
N GLU A 8 -10.65 34.29 -58.24
CA GLU A 8 -10.75 35.74 -58.43
C GLU A 8 -11.29 36.40 -57.15
N ASN A 9 -10.53 37.33 -56.59
CA ASN A 9 -10.99 38.32 -55.62
C ASN A 9 -10.73 39.70 -56.23
N MET A 10 -11.78 40.50 -56.45
CA MET A 10 -11.67 41.95 -56.56
C MET A 10 -13.05 42.58 -56.33
N ALA A 11 -13.17 43.44 -55.32
CA ALA A 11 -14.13 44.53 -55.28
C ALA A 11 -13.79 45.45 -54.09
N ASP A 12 -13.17 46.58 -54.40
CA ASP A 12 -13.24 47.78 -53.56
C ASP A 12 -14.55 48.51 -53.87
N ASN A 13 -15.21 49.06 -52.85
CA ASN A 13 -15.84 50.38 -52.89
C ASN A 13 -16.25 50.82 -51.47
N ALA A 14 -15.86 52.03 -51.12
CA ALA A 14 -16.18 52.74 -49.88
C ALA A 14 -17.40 53.64 -50.06
N ALA A 15 -18.20 53.82 -48.99
CA ALA A 15 -18.85 55.08 -48.61
C ALA A 15 -19.58 54.96 -47.27
N ASP A 16 -19.62 56.09 -46.57
CA ASP A 16 -19.90 56.36 -45.15
C ASP A 16 -21.37 56.28 -44.66
N GLU A 17 -21.44 56.15 -43.32
CA GLU A 17 -22.32 56.86 -42.36
C GLU A 17 -23.63 56.29 -41.77
N GLU A 18 -23.70 56.54 -40.45
CA GLU A 18 -24.79 56.53 -39.45
C GLU A 18 -25.30 55.24 -38.77
N ALA A 19 -25.17 55.24 -37.44
CA ALA A 19 -25.49 54.18 -36.50
C ALA A 19 -26.78 54.48 -35.68
N PRO A 20 -27.56 53.44 -35.29
CA PRO A 20 -28.50 53.51 -34.15
C PRO A 20 -27.98 52.75 -32.90
N PRO A 21 -28.56 52.98 -31.70
CA PRO A 21 -27.82 53.07 -30.45
C PRO A 21 -27.40 51.73 -29.83
N ALA A 22 -26.22 51.74 -29.22
CA ALA A 22 -25.61 50.63 -28.51
C ALA A 22 -26.48 50.16 -27.33
N LYS A 23 -27.04 48.94 -27.44
CA LYS A 23 -27.53 48.18 -26.27
C LYS A 23 -26.33 47.85 -25.39
N ALA A 24 -26.44 48.15 -24.09
CA ALA A 24 -25.41 47.83 -23.10
C ALA A 24 -24.96 46.36 -23.26
N PRO A 25 -23.64 46.07 -23.28
CA PRO A 25 -23.16 44.72 -23.51
C PRO A 25 -23.63 43.83 -22.37
N ALA A 26 -24.36 42.77 -22.71
CA ALA A 26 -24.80 41.77 -21.74
C ALA A 26 -23.57 41.23 -21.00
N ALA A 27 -23.61 41.20 -19.67
CA ALA A 27 -22.53 40.65 -18.86
C ALA A 27 -22.18 39.24 -19.36
N THR A 28 -20.93 39.07 -19.80
CA THR A 28 -20.40 37.77 -20.21
C THR A 28 -19.48 37.24 -19.11
N VAL A 29 -19.58 35.95 -18.85
CA VAL A 29 -18.76 35.24 -17.86
C VAL A 29 -17.88 34.26 -18.62
N ALA A 30 -16.64 34.04 -18.17
CA ALA A 30 -15.77 33.01 -18.73
C ALA A 30 -16.11 31.62 -18.15
N CYS A 31 -16.13 30.59 -18.99
CA CYS A 31 -16.31 29.22 -18.54
C CYS A 31 -15.03 28.75 -17.85
N GLU A 32 -15.13 28.30 -16.60
CA GLU A 32 -13.98 27.82 -15.81
C GLU A 32 -13.29 26.58 -16.41
N PHE A 33 -13.98 25.83 -17.28
CA PHE A 33 -13.48 24.59 -17.86
C PHE A 33 -12.76 24.77 -19.20
N CYS A 34 -13.09 25.80 -19.98
CA CYS A 34 -12.51 26.02 -21.31
C CYS A 34 -12.06 27.47 -21.60
N GLY A 35 -12.28 28.39 -20.67
CA GLY A 35 -11.88 29.80 -20.78
C GLY A 35 -12.71 30.66 -21.74
N GLN A 36 -13.67 30.09 -22.48
CA GLN A 36 -14.49 30.85 -23.43
C GLN A 36 -15.57 31.67 -22.72
N THR A 37 -15.82 32.89 -23.20
CA THR A 37 -16.79 33.82 -22.62
C THR A 37 -18.18 33.63 -23.22
N PHE A 38 -19.20 33.56 -22.36
CA PHE A 38 -20.60 33.39 -22.76
C PHE A 38 -21.50 34.37 -22.00
N THR A 39 -22.61 34.77 -22.61
CA THR A 39 -23.67 35.50 -21.89
C THR A 39 -24.24 34.63 -20.77
N THR A 40 -24.74 35.25 -19.70
CA THR A 40 -25.27 34.54 -18.51
C THR A 40 -26.30 33.45 -18.88
N ARG A 41 -27.14 33.71 -19.89
CA ARG A 41 -28.13 32.73 -20.40
C ARG A 41 -27.49 31.59 -21.22
N GLY A 42 -26.41 31.86 -21.94
CA GLY A 42 -25.66 30.86 -22.72
C GLY A 42 -24.74 29.98 -21.87
N MET A 43 -24.27 30.50 -20.73
CA MET A 43 -23.30 29.84 -19.84
C MET A 43 -23.82 28.49 -19.31
N THR A 44 -25.05 28.44 -18.81
CA THR A 44 -25.64 27.21 -18.22
C THR A 44 -25.69 26.06 -19.22
N ARG A 45 -26.05 26.34 -20.49
CA ARG A 45 -26.09 25.32 -21.55
C ARG A 45 -24.69 24.90 -21.99
N HIS A 46 -23.75 25.85 -22.01
CA HIS A 46 -22.36 25.60 -22.34
C HIS A 46 -21.69 24.73 -21.26
N GLN A 47 -21.78 25.09 -19.98
CA GLN A 47 -21.16 24.38 -18.86
C GLN A 47 -21.54 22.90 -18.87
N ASN A 48 -22.83 22.58 -19.02
CA ASN A 48 -23.28 21.18 -19.08
C ASN A 48 -22.67 20.39 -20.25
N LYS A 49 -22.46 21.01 -21.40
CA LYS A 49 -21.77 20.37 -22.54
C LYS A 49 -20.26 20.34 -22.34
N CYS A 50 -19.68 21.38 -21.74
CA CYS A 50 -18.25 21.52 -21.51
C CYS A 50 -17.76 20.52 -20.48
N VAL A 51 -18.48 20.33 -19.37
CA VAL A 51 -18.20 19.31 -18.35
C VAL A 51 -18.30 17.90 -18.94
N LYS A 52 -19.32 17.61 -19.76
CA LYS A 52 -19.43 16.31 -20.45
C LYS A 52 -18.29 16.07 -21.43
N LYS A 53 -17.89 17.10 -22.19
CA LYS A 53 -16.74 17.03 -23.11
C LYS A 53 -15.45 16.84 -22.34
N GLN A 54 -15.22 17.57 -21.26
CA GLN A 54 -14.04 17.42 -20.40
C GLN A 54 -14.00 16.02 -19.76
N ALA A 55 -15.12 15.50 -19.26
CA ALA A 55 -15.22 14.14 -18.74
C ALA A 55 -14.92 13.10 -19.84
N HIS A 56 -15.43 13.32 -21.05
CA HIS A 56 -15.12 12.48 -22.21
C HIS A 56 -13.65 12.58 -22.61
N ASP A 57 -13.04 13.75 -22.62
CA ASP A 57 -11.63 13.97 -23.00
C ASP A 57 -10.69 13.41 -21.93
N ILE A 58 -11.05 13.51 -20.65
CA ILE A 58 -10.38 12.83 -19.53
C ILE A 58 -10.53 11.30 -19.66
N ALA A 59 -11.72 10.81 -20.04
CA ALA A 59 -11.93 9.38 -20.27
C ALA A 59 -11.17 8.87 -21.51
N ALA A 60 -11.09 9.67 -22.57
CA ALA A 60 -10.39 9.36 -23.81
C ALA A 60 -8.87 9.42 -23.66
N THR A 61 -8.34 10.34 -22.84
CA THR A 61 -6.92 10.37 -22.45
C THR A 61 -6.55 9.21 -21.52
N LYS A 62 -7.50 8.70 -20.74
CA LYS A 62 -7.33 7.47 -19.92
C LYS A 62 -7.49 6.17 -20.72
N LYS A 63 -8.00 6.21 -21.95
CA LYS A 63 -8.11 5.02 -22.81
C LYS A 63 -6.71 4.74 -23.38
N PRO A 64 -6.10 3.58 -23.10
CA PRO A 64 -4.78 3.26 -23.64
C PRO A 64 -4.85 3.31 -25.17
N ARG A 65 -4.06 4.20 -25.78
CA ARG A 65 -3.93 4.25 -27.24
C ARG A 65 -3.20 2.98 -27.64
N CYS A 66 -3.94 2.08 -28.26
CA CYS A 66 -3.43 0.82 -28.80
C CYS A 66 -2.76 1.13 -30.14
N TYR A 67 -1.44 1.10 -30.20
CA TYR A 67 -0.71 1.27 -31.46
C TYR A 67 -0.60 -0.07 -32.16
N ARG A 68 -1.07 -0.13 -33.41
CA ARG A 68 -0.90 -1.33 -34.25
C ARG A 68 0.37 -1.17 -35.09
N PHE A 69 1.40 -1.94 -34.78
CA PHE A 69 2.60 -2.00 -35.59
C PHE A 69 2.34 -2.83 -36.86
N SER A 70 2.82 -2.35 -38.01
CA SER A 70 2.81 -3.12 -39.25
C SER A 70 4.03 -4.03 -39.29
N ILE A 71 3.87 -5.28 -38.88
CA ILE A 71 4.92 -6.29 -38.93
C ILE A 71 5.02 -6.81 -40.37
N LEU A 72 6.13 -6.50 -41.05
CA LEU A 72 6.36 -6.93 -42.42
C LEU A 72 6.85 -8.40 -42.51
N ASN A 73 7.48 -8.89 -41.44
CA ASN A 73 7.98 -10.25 -41.34
C ASN A 73 7.87 -10.77 -39.89
N GLU A 74 6.96 -11.71 -39.67
CA GLU A 74 6.68 -12.29 -38.35
C GLU A 74 7.90 -13.02 -37.77
N GLY A 75 8.68 -13.72 -38.59
CA GLY A 75 9.87 -14.44 -38.12
C GLY A 75 10.96 -13.49 -37.60
N VAL A 76 11.16 -12.35 -38.25
CA VAL A 76 12.10 -11.31 -37.79
C VAL A 76 11.58 -10.67 -36.50
N PHE A 77 10.29 -10.38 -36.42
CA PHE A 77 9.70 -9.78 -35.23
C PHE A 77 9.80 -10.71 -34.01
N GLU A 78 9.44 -11.99 -34.16
CA GLU A 78 9.62 -12.99 -33.10
C GLU A 78 11.08 -13.13 -32.66
N ASN A 79 12.04 -13.00 -33.58
CA ASN A 79 13.45 -12.98 -33.21
C ASN A 79 13.81 -11.73 -32.38
N ILE A 80 13.32 -10.55 -32.75
CA ILE A 80 13.52 -9.31 -31.98
C ILE A 80 12.95 -9.46 -30.57
N LEU A 81 11.74 -10.01 -30.45
CA LEU A 81 11.08 -10.19 -29.15
C LEU A 81 11.87 -11.07 -28.18
N LYS A 82 12.73 -11.99 -28.66
CA LYS A 82 13.60 -12.83 -27.83
C LYS A 82 14.75 -12.06 -27.18
N PHE A 83 15.16 -10.92 -27.75
CA PHE A 83 16.20 -10.07 -27.18
C PHE A 83 15.65 -9.08 -26.14
N LEU A 84 14.33 -8.91 -26.08
CA LEU A 84 13.70 -7.97 -25.16
C LEU A 84 13.54 -8.62 -23.78
N GLY A 85 13.89 -7.86 -22.74
CA GLY A 85 13.59 -8.21 -21.36
C GLY A 85 12.09 -8.17 -21.07
N ASN A 86 11.68 -8.83 -20.00
CA ASN A 86 10.29 -8.89 -19.53
C ASN A 86 9.70 -7.50 -19.27
N GLN A 87 10.49 -6.57 -18.69
CA GLN A 87 10.09 -5.17 -18.51
C GLN A 87 9.69 -4.52 -19.84
N THR A 88 10.54 -4.66 -20.85
CA THR A 88 10.33 -4.06 -22.17
C THR A 88 9.14 -4.72 -22.88
N LEU A 89 9.03 -6.04 -22.80
CA LEU A 89 7.88 -6.79 -23.33
C LEU A 89 6.57 -6.39 -22.65
N THR A 90 6.58 -6.19 -21.32
CA THR A 90 5.41 -5.75 -20.57
C THR A 90 4.95 -4.37 -21.04
N LYS A 91 5.89 -3.43 -21.21
CA LYS A 91 5.58 -2.10 -21.74
C LYS A 91 5.06 -2.18 -23.18
N LEU A 92 5.70 -3.00 -24.03
CA LEU A 92 5.27 -3.19 -25.41
C LEU A 92 3.83 -3.73 -25.46
N GLN A 93 3.53 -4.75 -24.66
CA GLN A 93 2.17 -5.31 -24.51
C GLN A 93 1.16 -4.27 -24.04
N MET A 94 1.53 -3.37 -23.12
CA MET A 94 0.65 -2.27 -22.70
C MET A 94 0.37 -1.26 -23.82
N VAL A 95 1.34 -1.01 -24.70
CA VAL A 95 1.22 -0.03 -25.80
C VAL A 95 0.48 -0.63 -27.00
N THR A 96 0.72 -1.90 -27.32
CA THR A 96 0.15 -2.53 -28.52
C THR A 96 -1.13 -3.32 -28.25
N GLY A 97 -1.40 -3.66 -26.99
CA GLY A 97 -2.51 -4.53 -26.60
C GLY A 97 -2.30 -6.01 -26.95
N ASP A 98 -1.18 -6.36 -27.60
CA ASP A 98 -0.84 -7.73 -27.97
C ASP A 98 -0.41 -8.54 -26.76
N ARG A 99 -0.50 -9.87 -26.86
CA ARG A 99 -0.03 -10.79 -25.81
C ARG A 99 1.23 -11.50 -26.28
N TYR A 100 2.35 -11.24 -25.60
CA TYR A 100 3.63 -11.91 -25.89
C TYR A 100 3.84 -13.09 -24.93
N ALA A 101 4.14 -14.27 -25.46
CA ALA A 101 4.19 -15.52 -24.68
C ALA A 101 5.26 -15.52 -23.57
N GLN A 102 6.39 -14.85 -23.81
CA GLN A 102 7.50 -14.70 -22.86
C GLN A 102 7.32 -13.55 -21.86
N CYS A 103 6.19 -12.83 -21.93
CA CYS A 103 5.91 -11.74 -21.01
C CYS A 103 5.21 -12.26 -19.75
N GLU A 104 5.76 -11.90 -18.59
CA GLU A 104 5.23 -12.09 -17.24
C GLU A 104 4.98 -10.71 -16.60
N PRO A 105 3.86 -10.03 -16.93
CA PRO A 105 3.57 -8.67 -16.46
C PRO A 105 3.55 -8.53 -14.93
N GLU A 106 3.17 -9.59 -14.21
CA GLU A 106 3.14 -9.64 -12.75
C GLU A 106 4.52 -9.51 -12.11
N LEU A 107 5.59 -9.83 -12.84
CA LEU A 107 6.96 -9.63 -12.39
C LEU A 107 7.41 -8.18 -12.51
N ALA A 108 6.73 -7.37 -13.34
CA ALA A 108 7.18 -6.02 -13.64
C ALA A 108 7.22 -5.10 -12.41
N LYS A 109 6.39 -5.37 -11.38
CA LYS A 109 6.42 -4.64 -10.09
C LYS A 109 7.60 -5.02 -9.18
N PHE A 110 8.28 -6.12 -9.48
CA PHE A 110 9.44 -6.61 -8.74
C PHE A 110 10.76 -6.32 -9.46
N CYS A 111 10.72 -6.10 -10.78
CA CYS A 111 11.89 -5.60 -11.49
C CYS A 111 12.01 -4.07 -11.44
N CYS A 112 13.24 -3.62 -11.58
CA CYS A 112 13.66 -2.23 -11.59
C CYS A 112 13.27 -1.56 -12.91
N LYS A 113 13.02 -0.26 -12.84
CA LYS A 113 12.57 0.56 -13.97
C LYS A 113 13.61 0.76 -15.07
N CYS A 114 14.86 0.34 -14.87
CA CYS A 114 15.95 0.48 -15.84
C CYS A 114 15.93 -0.53 -16.99
N GLU A 115 14.78 -1.17 -17.25
CA GLU A 115 14.52 -2.05 -18.40
C GLU A 115 15.34 -3.35 -18.46
N ASN A 116 16.20 -3.60 -17.48
CA ASN A 116 17.15 -4.72 -17.47
C ASN A 116 16.71 -5.91 -16.61
N ASP A 117 15.42 -6.05 -16.31
CA ASP A 117 14.89 -7.16 -15.50
C ASP A 117 15.64 -7.41 -14.17
N ASN A 118 16.21 -6.34 -13.62
CA ASN A 118 16.94 -6.40 -12.37
C ASN A 118 15.95 -6.39 -11.20
N PRO A 119 16.14 -7.16 -10.13
CA PRO A 119 15.27 -7.04 -8.96
C PRO A 119 15.38 -5.65 -8.30
N VAL A 120 14.27 -5.19 -7.75
CA VAL A 120 14.24 -4.06 -6.83
C VAL A 120 14.79 -4.49 -5.48
N ILE A 121 15.88 -3.84 -5.04
CA ILE A 121 16.57 -4.18 -3.80
C ILE A 121 16.28 -3.12 -2.73
N LEU A 122 16.92 -1.95 -2.82
CA LEU A 122 16.80 -0.85 -1.84
C LEU A 122 16.19 0.38 -2.52
N HIS A 123 15.41 1.15 -1.77
CA HIS A 123 14.81 2.41 -2.23
C HIS A 123 13.97 2.31 -3.52
N GLY A 124 13.42 1.13 -3.82
CA GLY A 124 12.66 0.92 -5.06
C GLY A 124 13.53 0.78 -6.31
N LEU A 125 14.85 0.59 -6.15
CA LEU A 125 15.84 0.53 -7.23
C LEU A 125 16.62 -0.78 -7.19
N CYS A 126 17.15 -1.20 -8.34
CA CYS A 126 18.20 -2.22 -8.36
C CYS A 126 19.54 -1.63 -7.88
N ARG A 127 20.49 -2.48 -7.49
CA ARG A 127 21.81 -2.06 -7.01
C ARG A 127 22.52 -1.12 -8.00
N ALA A 128 22.46 -1.40 -9.30
CA ALA A 128 23.14 -0.58 -10.31
C ALA A 128 22.52 0.82 -10.43
N CYS A 129 21.20 0.96 -10.30
CA CYS A 129 20.57 2.28 -10.32
C CYS A 129 20.79 3.04 -9.02
N GLU A 130 20.78 2.33 -7.90
CA GLU A 130 21.02 2.93 -6.59
C GLU A 130 22.50 3.32 -6.39
N SER A 131 23.45 2.65 -7.07
CA SER A 131 24.87 3.03 -7.00
C SER A 131 25.18 4.40 -7.58
N GLU A 132 24.29 4.94 -8.40
CA GLU A 132 24.40 6.30 -8.93
C GLU A 132 23.89 7.37 -7.95
N LEU A 133 23.25 6.98 -6.83
CA LEU A 133 22.74 7.93 -5.85
C LEU A 133 23.82 8.37 -4.87
N PRO A 134 23.79 9.65 -4.42
CA PRO A 134 24.62 10.11 -3.31
C PRO A 134 24.35 9.29 -2.05
N GLY A 135 25.42 8.79 -1.41
CA GLY A 135 25.31 7.97 -0.19
C GLY A 135 25.13 6.48 -0.43
N TYR A 136 25.35 5.98 -1.65
CA TYR A 136 25.41 4.54 -1.93
C TYR A 136 26.38 3.81 -0.99
N MET A 137 25.88 2.79 -0.32
CA MET A 137 26.67 1.90 0.52
C MET A 137 26.92 0.57 -0.22
N PRO A 138 28.18 0.28 -0.63
CA PRO A 138 28.51 -0.92 -1.40
C PRO A 138 28.45 -2.22 -0.57
N ARG A 139 28.47 -2.09 0.76
CA ARG A 139 28.36 -3.20 1.71
C ARG A 139 27.06 -3.10 2.48
N THR A 140 26.52 -4.25 2.86
CA THR A 140 25.25 -4.33 3.59
C THR A 140 25.29 -5.36 4.70
N THR A 141 24.36 -5.28 5.65
CA THR A 141 24.29 -6.18 6.79
C THR A 141 23.66 -7.52 6.40
N LYS A 142 23.87 -8.55 7.23
CA LYS A 142 23.20 -9.85 7.10
C LYS A 142 21.67 -9.69 6.97
N GLU A 143 21.07 -8.82 7.78
CA GLU A 143 19.62 -8.62 7.81
C GLU A 143 19.09 -8.05 6.48
N VAL A 144 19.78 -7.05 5.94
CA VAL A 144 19.42 -6.47 4.64
C VAL A 144 19.59 -7.50 3.51
N ALA A 145 20.64 -8.33 3.56
CA ALA A 145 20.82 -9.42 2.60
C ALA A 145 19.66 -10.44 2.65
N LYS A 146 19.17 -10.80 3.85
CA LYS A 146 18.01 -11.69 3.99
C LYS A 146 16.73 -11.05 3.43
N ILE A 147 16.45 -9.82 3.86
CA ILE A 147 15.19 -9.14 3.54
C ILE A 147 15.13 -8.75 2.06
N HIS A 148 16.16 -8.09 1.54
CA HIS A 148 16.10 -7.47 0.21
C HIS A 148 16.64 -8.36 -0.91
N TYR A 149 17.69 -9.15 -0.63
CA TYR A 149 18.25 -10.06 -1.63
C TYR A 149 17.64 -11.45 -1.62
N GLY A 150 17.04 -11.86 -0.49
CA GLY A 150 16.44 -13.19 -0.34
C GLY A 150 17.43 -14.30 -0.01
N VAL A 151 18.63 -13.94 0.49
CA VAL A 151 19.66 -14.90 0.90
C VAL A 151 19.16 -15.72 2.09
N ARG A 152 19.32 -17.05 2.05
CA ARG A 152 18.89 -17.95 3.14
C ARG A 152 20.00 -18.07 4.17
N ASP A 153 19.63 -18.37 5.43
CA ASP A 153 20.61 -18.45 6.52
C ASP A 153 21.73 -19.48 6.26
N LYS A 154 21.39 -20.59 5.61
CA LYS A 154 22.34 -21.64 5.23
C LYS A 154 23.34 -21.24 4.14
N ASP A 155 23.06 -20.17 3.40
CA ASP A 155 23.91 -19.74 2.28
C ASP A 155 25.02 -18.78 2.75
N PHE A 156 24.84 -18.07 3.87
CA PHE A 156 25.81 -17.10 4.38
C PHE A 156 27.23 -17.64 4.63
N PRO A 157 27.44 -18.87 5.16
CA PRO A 157 28.79 -19.41 5.33
C PRO A 157 29.60 -19.49 4.03
N PHE A 158 28.94 -19.53 2.87
CA PHE A 158 29.57 -19.65 1.55
C PHE A 158 29.75 -18.30 0.83
N ILE A 159 29.35 -17.20 1.45
CA ILE A 159 29.43 -15.86 0.87
C ILE A 159 30.55 -15.08 1.57
N PRO A 160 31.56 -14.59 0.82
CA PRO A 160 32.61 -13.74 1.39
C PRO A 160 32.03 -12.55 2.16
N CYS A 161 32.52 -12.32 3.37
CA CYS A 161 32.06 -11.25 4.24
C CYS A 161 33.19 -10.64 5.07
N GLU A 162 32.98 -9.40 5.51
CA GLU A 162 33.80 -8.71 6.49
C GLU A 162 33.16 -8.89 7.88
N VAL A 163 33.87 -9.57 8.77
CA VAL A 163 33.43 -9.78 10.15
C VAL A 163 33.91 -8.61 11.02
N ARG A 164 32.98 -7.88 11.63
CA ARG A 164 33.29 -6.84 12.64
C ARG A 164 32.81 -7.29 14.03
N LYS A 165 33.24 -6.58 15.07
CA LYS A 165 32.94 -6.91 16.48
C LYS A 165 31.45 -7.14 16.79
N ARG A 166 30.52 -6.44 16.11
CA ARG A 166 29.07 -6.48 16.40
C ARG A 166 28.18 -6.88 15.22
N TYR A 167 28.73 -6.94 14.01
CA TYR A 167 27.94 -7.23 12.80
C TYR A 167 28.85 -7.72 11.67
N THR A 168 28.24 -8.39 10.69
CA THR A 168 28.89 -8.84 9.47
C THR A 168 28.41 -8.03 8.28
N LEU A 169 29.35 -7.63 7.44
CA LEU A 169 29.09 -6.88 6.22
C LEU A 169 29.36 -7.75 5.00
N PHE A 170 28.45 -7.69 4.03
CA PHE A 170 28.52 -8.42 2.77
C PHE A 170 28.62 -7.43 1.62
N ASP A 171 29.53 -7.67 0.69
CA ASP A 171 29.62 -6.91 -0.55
C ASP A 171 28.39 -7.18 -1.43
N ARG A 172 27.74 -6.12 -1.88
CA ARG A 172 26.45 -6.22 -2.57
C ARG A 172 26.55 -6.82 -3.96
N ILE A 173 27.66 -6.62 -4.67
CA ILE A 173 27.92 -7.25 -5.98
C ILE A 173 28.08 -8.76 -5.78
N THR A 174 28.82 -9.15 -4.74
CA THR A 174 29.02 -10.55 -4.36
C THR A 174 27.69 -11.22 -4.01
N LEU A 175 26.79 -10.53 -3.30
CA LEU A 175 25.43 -11.01 -3.04
C LEU A 175 24.63 -11.21 -4.33
N GLU A 176 24.63 -10.25 -5.26
CA GLU A 176 23.94 -10.39 -6.55
C GLU A 176 24.47 -11.58 -7.34
N ASN A 177 25.79 -11.71 -7.44
CA ASN A 177 26.43 -12.81 -8.15
C ASN A 177 26.10 -14.17 -7.53
N HIS A 178 26.07 -14.25 -6.20
CA HIS A 178 25.62 -15.44 -5.49
C HIS A 178 24.16 -15.77 -5.82
N MET A 179 23.25 -14.80 -5.74
CA MET A 179 21.84 -15.03 -6.02
C MET A 179 21.60 -15.43 -7.48
N ILE A 180 22.28 -14.78 -8.44
CA ILE A 180 22.20 -15.15 -9.85
C ILE A 180 22.70 -16.59 -10.07
N ARG A 181 23.80 -16.99 -9.43
CA ARG A 181 24.33 -18.35 -9.50
C ARG A 181 23.37 -19.37 -8.89
N SER A 182 22.83 -19.07 -7.71
CA SER A 182 21.92 -19.95 -6.96
C SER A 182 20.55 -20.10 -7.63
N CYS A 183 20.04 -19.04 -8.27
CA CYS A 183 18.77 -19.06 -9.00
C CYS A 183 18.93 -19.42 -10.49
N GLY A 184 20.16 -19.48 -11.01
CA GLY A 184 20.49 -19.79 -12.41
C GLY A 184 20.43 -18.58 -13.36
N SER A 185 19.55 -17.61 -13.11
CA SER A 185 19.54 -16.34 -13.85
C SER A 185 18.92 -15.20 -13.04
N LYS A 186 19.10 -13.97 -13.52
CA LYS A 186 18.53 -12.77 -12.90
C LYS A 186 17.00 -12.79 -12.89
N MET A 187 16.37 -13.24 -13.97
CA MET A 187 14.92 -13.39 -14.05
C MET A 187 14.39 -14.49 -13.11
N HIS A 188 15.10 -15.60 -12.97
CA HIS A 188 14.72 -16.62 -11.97
C HIS A 188 14.82 -16.07 -10.55
N TRP A 189 15.82 -15.23 -10.27
CA TRP A 189 15.92 -14.54 -8.99
C TRP A 189 14.76 -13.57 -8.74
N VAL A 190 14.35 -12.79 -9.75
CA VAL A 190 13.13 -11.95 -9.68
C VAL A 190 11.88 -12.79 -9.39
N ARG A 191 11.71 -13.93 -10.07
CA ARG A 191 10.59 -14.86 -9.80
C ARG A 191 10.62 -15.39 -8.37
N ASP A 192 11.81 -15.70 -7.83
CA ASP A 192 11.95 -16.17 -6.46
C ASP A 192 11.55 -15.10 -5.43
N ILE A 193 12.01 -13.85 -5.63
CA ILE A 193 11.57 -12.70 -4.82
C ILE A 193 10.05 -12.53 -4.88
N ALA A 194 9.47 -12.54 -6.08
CA ALA A 194 8.04 -12.40 -6.29
C ALA A 194 7.22 -13.49 -5.56
N LYS A 195 7.71 -14.74 -5.63
CA LYS A 195 7.10 -15.90 -4.96
C LYS A 195 7.17 -15.78 -3.44
N ARG A 196 8.33 -15.38 -2.91
CA ARG A 196 8.54 -15.15 -1.47
C ARG A 196 7.63 -14.04 -0.94
N ASP A 197 7.55 -12.91 -1.64
CA ASP A 197 6.71 -11.78 -1.23
C ASP A 197 5.22 -12.13 -1.31
N SER A 198 4.82 -12.93 -2.31
CA SER A 198 3.46 -13.48 -2.41
C SER A 198 3.11 -14.35 -1.19
N ARG A 199 4.02 -15.26 -0.79
CA ARG A 199 3.85 -16.08 0.42
C ARG A 199 3.73 -15.23 1.68
N LYS A 200 4.61 -14.23 1.84
CA LYS A 200 4.59 -13.31 2.98
C LYS A 200 3.27 -12.54 3.06
N ARG A 201 2.77 -12.01 1.93
CA ARG A 201 1.47 -11.33 1.90
C ARG A 201 0.32 -12.26 2.28
N LYS A 202 0.28 -13.49 1.77
CA LYS A 202 -0.76 -14.48 2.12
C LYS A 202 -0.74 -14.82 3.61
N LEU A 203 0.44 -15.03 4.18
CA LEU A 203 0.60 -15.27 5.61
C LEU A 203 0.09 -14.08 6.43
N ASN A 204 0.55 -12.87 6.13
CA ASN A 204 0.14 -11.67 6.83
C ASN A 204 -1.37 -11.43 6.73
N ALA A 205 -1.98 -11.66 5.56
CA ALA A 205 -3.42 -11.54 5.39
C ALA A 205 -4.20 -12.58 6.23
N THR A 206 -3.63 -13.77 6.41
CA THR A 206 -4.23 -14.82 7.27
C THR A 206 -4.10 -14.45 8.74
N LEU A 207 -2.93 -13.98 9.18
CA LEU A 207 -2.71 -13.53 10.55
C LEU A 207 -3.61 -12.34 10.90
N HIS A 208 -3.65 -11.33 10.03
CA HIS A 208 -4.52 -10.18 10.22
C HIS A 208 -5.99 -10.57 10.31
N ARG A 209 -6.46 -11.50 9.46
CA ARG A 209 -7.82 -12.02 9.55
C ARG A 209 -8.10 -12.67 10.90
N LYS A 210 -7.19 -13.51 11.39
CA LYS A 210 -7.32 -14.14 12.72
C LYS A 210 -7.32 -13.11 13.85
N GLU A 211 -6.47 -12.08 13.76
CA GLU A 211 -6.45 -10.99 14.74
C GLU A 211 -7.78 -10.24 14.78
N VAL A 212 -8.34 -9.92 13.61
CA VAL A 212 -9.66 -9.28 13.49
C VAL A 212 -10.75 -10.20 14.06
N GLU A 213 -10.80 -11.47 13.65
CA GLU A 213 -11.77 -12.45 14.16
C GLU A 213 -11.70 -12.62 15.69
N THR A 214 -10.49 -12.65 16.26
CA THR A 214 -10.29 -12.74 17.72
C THR A 214 -10.76 -11.46 18.42
N ARG A 215 -10.44 -10.29 17.87
CA ARG A 215 -10.88 -9.01 18.44
C ARG A 215 -12.40 -8.88 18.38
N ASP A 216 -13.01 -9.17 17.24
CA ASP A 216 -14.46 -9.08 17.06
C ASP A 216 -15.16 -10.06 18.02
N PHE A 217 -14.62 -11.27 18.20
CA PHE A 217 -15.10 -12.21 19.21
C PHE A 217 -15.00 -11.67 20.65
N LEU A 218 -13.94 -10.94 21.01
CA LEU A 218 -13.80 -10.33 22.33
C LEU A 218 -14.79 -9.17 22.54
N GLU A 219 -15.06 -8.39 21.50
CA GLU A 219 -16.04 -7.29 21.52
C GLU A 219 -17.49 -7.79 21.60
N ASP A 220 -17.79 -8.96 21.02
CA ASP A 220 -19.10 -9.62 21.11
C ASP A 220 -19.43 -10.18 22.52
N LEU A 221 -18.42 -10.26 23.40
CA LEU A 221 -18.60 -10.72 24.78
C LEU A 221 -19.08 -9.56 25.69
N ALA A 222 -18.72 -9.60 26.97
CA ALA A 222 -19.13 -8.57 27.92
C ALA A 222 -18.55 -7.18 27.57
N PRO A 223 -19.35 -6.10 27.67
CA PRO A 223 -18.85 -4.74 27.42
C PRO A 223 -17.65 -4.39 28.29
N GLY A 224 -16.58 -3.89 27.65
CA GLY A 224 -15.32 -3.52 28.33
C GLY A 224 -14.39 -4.69 28.63
N PHE A 225 -14.79 -5.94 28.35
CA PHE A 225 -13.94 -7.10 28.54
C PHE A 225 -12.77 -7.14 27.54
N ALA A 226 -13.01 -6.80 26.28
CA ALA A 226 -11.95 -6.70 25.26
C ALA A 226 -10.83 -5.74 25.69
N SER A 227 -11.19 -4.54 26.15
CA SER A 227 -10.24 -3.56 26.67
C SER A 227 -9.48 -4.05 27.90
N TYR A 228 -10.16 -4.77 28.79
CA TYR A 228 -9.51 -5.38 29.95
C TYR A 228 -8.47 -6.43 29.53
N VAL A 229 -8.83 -7.34 28.63
CA VAL A 229 -7.94 -8.39 28.09
C VAL A 229 -6.67 -7.80 27.47
N GLU A 230 -6.82 -6.71 26.70
CA GLU A 230 -5.70 -5.97 26.11
C GLU A 230 -4.82 -5.32 27.20
N ALA A 231 -5.41 -4.65 28.17
CA ALA A 231 -4.69 -3.97 29.25
C ALA A 231 -3.86 -4.94 30.11
N VAL A 232 -4.39 -6.13 30.41
CA VAL A 232 -3.69 -7.14 31.21
C VAL A 232 -2.75 -8.03 30.38
N GLY A 233 -2.71 -7.87 29.06
CA GLY A 233 -1.83 -8.62 28.17
C GLY A 233 -2.12 -10.12 28.12
N LEU A 234 -3.39 -10.52 28.23
CA LEU A 234 -3.80 -11.93 28.18
C LEU A 234 -3.61 -12.51 26.77
N LYS A 235 -2.98 -13.69 26.69
CA LYS A 235 -2.64 -14.37 25.43
C LYS A 235 -3.42 -15.66 25.18
N GLU A 236 -4.54 -15.85 25.88
CA GLU A 236 -5.37 -17.04 25.68
C GLU A 236 -6.01 -17.01 24.28
N SER A 237 -6.09 -18.18 23.66
CA SER A 237 -6.61 -18.35 22.29
C SER A 237 -7.80 -19.30 22.22
N ASP A 238 -8.06 -20.07 23.29
CA ASP A 238 -9.21 -20.95 23.37
C ASP A 238 -10.50 -20.15 23.65
N LYS A 239 -11.46 -20.25 22.73
CA LYS A 239 -12.72 -19.49 22.79
C LYS A 239 -13.60 -19.88 23.99
N GLU A 240 -13.62 -21.15 24.38
CA GLU A 240 -14.43 -21.62 25.51
C GLU A 240 -13.85 -21.09 26.82
N VAL A 241 -12.52 -21.13 26.93
CA VAL A 241 -11.79 -20.55 28.08
C VAL A 241 -12.03 -19.05 28.17
N ILE A 242 -11.95 -18.32 27.06
CA ILE A 242 -12.21 -16.87 27.00
C ILE A 242 -13.66 -16.54 27.39
N GLN A 243 -14.63 -17.35 27.00
CA GLN A 243 -16.03 -17.18 27.44
C GLN A 243 -16.14 -17.31 28.96
N HIS A 244 -15.47 -18.30 29.57
CA HIS A 244 -15.43 -18.42 31.02
C HIS A 244 -14.72 -17.24 31.71
N TYR A 245 -13.71 -16.65 31.08
CA TYR A 245 -13.08 -15.42 31.58
C TYR A 245 -14.08 -14.26 31.54
N SER A 246 -14.80 -14.10 30.44
CA SER A 246 -15.81 -13.05 30.31
C SER A 246 -16.93 -13.19 31.34
N GLN A 247 -17.42 -14.41 31.60
CA GLN A 247 -18.43 -14.66 32.64
C GLN A 247 -17.93 -14.25 34.03
N ARG A 248 -16.68 -14.58 34.37
CA ARG A 248 -16.07 -14.19 35.66
C ARG A 248 -15.79 -12.70 35.74
N TYR A 249 -15.38 -12.09 34.63
CA TYR A 249 -15.23 -10.65 34.50
C TYR A 249 -16.53 -9.91 34.81
N VAL A 250 -17.66 -10.35 34.25
CA VAL A 250 -18.98 -9.75 34.53
C VAL A 250 -19.30 -9.85 36.02
N LYS A 251 -19.22 -11.06 36.59
CA LYS A 251 -19.51 -11.30 38.02
C LYS A 251 -18.68 -10.41 38.92
N LEU A 252 -17.35 -10.37 38.72
CA LEU A 252 -16.46 -9.56 39.54
C LEU A 252 -16.72 -8.06 39.36
N THR A 253 -16.95 -7.62 38.13
CA THR A 253 -17.22 -6.21 37.82
C THR A 253 -18.51 -5.74 38.48
N GLU A 254 -19.57 -6.55 38.45
CA GLU A 254 -20.84 -6.26 39.12
C GLU A 254 -20.68 -6.20 40.64
N ALA A 255 -19.98 -7.17 41.23
CA ALA A 255 -19.75 -7.20 42.68
C ALA A 255 -18.91 -6.02 43.18
N LEU A 256 -17.88 -5.61 42.42
CA LEU A 256 -17.11 -4.40 42.72
C LEU A 256 -17.97 -3.13 42.58
N LYS A 257 -18.76 -3.02 41.51
CA LYS A 257 -19.67 -1.88 41.30
C LYS A 257 -20.70 -1.75 42.41
N ALA A 258 -21.23 -2.87 42.91
CA ALA A 258 -22.17 -2.87 44.04
C ALA A 258 -21.58 -2.24 45.31
N ARG A 259 -20.25 -2.25 45.46
CA ARG A 259 -19.52 -1.57 46.54
C ARG A 259 -18.89 -0.24 46.14
N GLY A 260 -19.24 0.31 44.97
CA GLY A 260 -18.69 1.58 44.48
C GLY A 260 -17.23 1.50 44.00
N LEU A 261 -16.69 0.31 43.81
CA LEU A 261 -15.33 0.07 43.33
C LEU A 261 -15.28 -0.12 41.82
N LYS A 262 -14.10 0.14 41.22
CA LYS A 262 -13.82 -0.14 39.81
C LYS A 262 -12.86 -1.32 39.69
N LEU A 263 -13.03 -2.12 38.63
CA LEU A 263 -12.09 -3.17 38.30
C LEU A 263 -10.74 -2.55 37.92
N ARG A 264 -9.67 -3.09 38.52
CA ARG A 264 -8.28 -2.70 38.25
C ARG A 264 -7.61 -3.74 37.36
N ASP A 265 -6.92 -3.27 36.32
CA ASP A 265 -6.13 -4.06 35.38
C ASP A 265 -4.74 -4.43 35.95
N ASP A 266 -4.18 -3.61 36.83
CA ASP A 266 -2.92 -3.88 37.53
C ASP A 266 -3.04 -4.88 38.70
N SER A 267 -4.25 -5.26 39.10
CA SER A 267 -4.49 -6.16 40.23
C SER A 267 -4.34 -7.63 39.84
N ARG A 268 -3.27 -8.28 40.36
CA ARG A 268 -3.06 -9.73 40.21
C ARG A 268 -4.18 -10.56 40.83
N LEU A 269 -4.86 -10.06 41.87
CA LEU A 269 -6.00 -10.74 42.50
C LEU A 269 -7.20 -10.79 41.55
N CYS A 270 -7.56 -9.65 40.96
CA CYS A 270 -8.63 -9.56 39.97
C CYS A 270 -8.32 -10.43 38.74
N MET A 271 -7.09 -10.33 38.21
CA MET A 271 -6.67 -11.14 37.08
C MET A 271 -6.71 -12.64 37.41
N GLY A 272 -6.24 -13.05 38.60
CA GLY A 272 -6.24 -14.44 39.05
C GLY A 272 -7.66 -15.02 39.20
N TYR A 273 -8.60 -14.23 39.72
CA TYR A 273 -10.01 -14.63 39.76
C TYR A 273 -10.58 -14.82 38.35
N ILE A 274 -10.38 -13.84 37.46
CA ILE A 274 -10.94 -13.86 36.10
C ILE A 274 -10.35 -14.98 35.24
N THR A 275 -9.05 -15.27 35.37
CA THR A 275 -8.36 -16.26 34.53
C THR A 275 -8.38 -17.66 35.13
N ALA A 276 -8.01 -17.82 36.39
CA ALA A 276 -7.83 -19.13 37.01
C ALA A 276 -8.94 -19.52 38.02
N GLY A 277 -9.76 -18.56 38.44
CA GLY A 277 -10.91 -18.81 39.31
C GLY A 277 -10.46 -18.90 40.76
N TYR A 278 -9.33 -18.27 41.04
CA TYR A 278 -8.72 -18.28 42.36
C TYR A 278 -9.47 -17.34 43.29
N GLY A 279 -9.85 -17.88 44.44
CA GLY A 279 -10.57 -17.15 45.48
C GLY A 279 -12.09 -17.13 45.30
N GLN A 280 -12.78 -16.88 46.40
CA GLN A 280 -14.21 -16.57 46.39
C GLN A 280 -14.41 -15.10 46.02
N ILE A 281 -15.51 -14.80 45.32
CA ILE A 281 -15.77 -13.44 44.83
C ILE A 281 -15.86 -12.42 45.96
N GLU A 282 -16.46 -12.80 47.10
CA GLU A 282 -16.58 -11.95 48.28
C GLU A 282 -15.21 -11.57 48.83
N SER A 283 -14.31 -12.56 48.98
CA SER A 283 -12.95 -12.33 49.48
C SER A 283 -12.14 -11.43 48.55
N VAL A 284 -12.27 -11.58 47.24
CA VAL A 284 -11.59 -10.69 46.28
C VAL A 284 -12.12 -9.27 46.42
N VAL A 285 -13.44 -9.08 46.53
CA VAL A 285 -14.05 -7.75 46.68
C VAL A 285 -13.66 -7.11 48.02
N ASP A 286 -13.66 -7.85 49.12
CA ASP A 286 -13.26 -7.37 50.45
C ASP A 286 -11.80 -6.87 50.41
N THR A 287 -10.88 -7.65 49.85
CA THR A 287 -9.47 -7.24 49.71
C THR A 287 -9.32 -6.00 48.81
N MET A 288 -10.12 -5.89 47.76
CA MET A 288 -10.11 -4.71 46.88
C MET A 288 -10.64 -3.45 47.59
N GLU A 289 -11.62 -3.60 48.47
CA GLU A 289 -12.14 -2.52 49.32
C GLU A 289 -11.10 -2.06 50.34
N GLU A 290 -10.44 -3.00 51.01
CA GLU A 290 -9.32 -2.72 51.93
C GLU A 290 -8.17 -2.01 51.20
N MET A 291 -7.77 -2.51 50.03
CA MET A 291 -6.75 -1.87 49.19
C MET A 291 -7.16 -0.44 48.83
N ASN A 292 -8.41 -0.23 48.40
CA ASN A 292 -8.90 1.11 48.05
C ASN A 292 -8.88 2.06 49.25
N PHE A 293 -9.28 1.58 50.44
CA PHE A 293 -9.19 2.33 51.68
C PHE A 293 -7.75 2.72 51.99
N LEU A 294 -6.81 1.77 51.91
CA LEU A 294 -5.40 2.02 52.15
C LEU A 294 -4.84 3.06 51.17
N PHE A 295 -5.07 2.90 49.86
CA PHE A 295 -4.58 3.85 48.85
C PHE A 295 -5.15 5.26 49.05
N ALA A 296 -6.42 5.38 49.45
CA ALA A 296 -7.05 6.67 49.72
C ALA A 296 -6.53 7.37 50.99
N HIS A 297 -6.05 6.61 52.00
CA HIS A 297 -5.71 7.14 53.32
C HIS A 297 -4.22 7.11 53.68
N THR A 298 -3.36 6.50 52.85
CA THR A 298 -1.92 6.35 53.18
C THR A 298 -0.96 7.09 52.26
N GLY A 299 -1.45 7.97 51.37
CA GLY A 299 -0.57 8.80 50.52
C GLY A 299 0.28 8.02 49.51
N LEU A 300 0.01 6.73 49.31
CA LEU A 300 0.68 5.88 48.31
C LEU A 300 0.29 6.19 46.86
N CYS A 301 -0.54 7.21 46.62
CA CYS A 301 -0.81 7.75 45.29
C CYS A 301 0.33 8.67 44.82
N ALA A 302 1.42 8.09 44.31
CA ALA A 302 2.23 8.61 43.17
C ALA A 302 3.63 7.96 43.16
N ALA A 303 3.74 6.69 42.76
CA ALA A 303 4.99 6.14 42.24
C ALA A 303 4.74 4.85 41.42
N VAL A 304 3.86 4.90 40.41
CA VAL A 304 3.91 4.01 39.24
C VAL A 304 3.47 4.79 38.02
#